data_AF-A0A2P7MSX6-F1
#
_entry.id   AF-A0A2P7MSX6-F1
#
_cell.length_a   1.000
_cell.length_b   1.000
_cell.length_c   1.000
_cell.angle_alpha   90.00
_cell.angle_beta   90.00
_cell.angle_gamma   90.00
#
_symmetry.space_group_name_H-M   'P 1'
#
loop_
_entity.id
_entity.type
_entity.pdbx_description
1 polymer ?
#
loop_
_entity_poly.entity_id
_entity_poly.type
_entity_poly.pdbx_seq_one_letter_code
_entity_poly.pdbx_strand_id
1 'polypeptide(L)'
;MAKQVRLPFAKAIVKSNLRCAEAGEKPITINSLADQAGLAVSAITRLARNDCNAASAPFLDLVGMIVTVLESGIEDLLEVVEG
;
A
#
# COMPACT_ATOMS: atom_id res chain seq x y z
N MET A 1 1.47 22.78 13.35
CA MET A 1 1.98 21.97 12.23
C MET A 1 1.17 20.71 12.17
N ALA A 2 0.46 20.47 11.07
CA ALA A 2 -0.41 19.31 10.94
C ALA A 2 0.45 18.15 10.39
N LYS A 3 0.51 17.02 11.11
CA LYS A 3 1.17 15.83 10.62
C LYS A 3 0.32 15.23 9.50
N GLN A 4 0.90 15.09 8.31
CA GLN A 4 0.26 14.44 7.17
C GLN A 4 0.83 13.01 7.05
N VAL A 5 0.05 12.09 6.54
CA VAL A 5 0.52 10.71 6.30
C VAL A 5 0.43 10.43 4.82
N ARG A 6 1.54 9.93 4.28
CA ARG A 6 1.73 9.54 2.90
C ARG A 6 1.72 8.04 2.77
N LEU A 7 1.33 7.58 1.59
CA LEU A 7 1.36 6.19 1.21
C LEU A 7 2.42 5.95 0.15
N PRO A 8 3.66 5.55 0.51
CA PRO A 8 4.68 5.16 -0.45
C PRO A 8 4.37 3.79 -1.09
N PHE A 9 3.25 3.67 -1.82
CA PHE A 9 2.81 2.44 -2.50
C PHE A 9 3.89 1.79 -3.35
N ALA A 10 4.65 2.62 -4.07
CA ALA A 10 5.75 2.14 -4.89
C ALA A 10 6.82 1.42 -4.05
N LYS A 11 7.17 1.96 -2.87
CA LYS A 11 8.16 1.37 -1.97
C LYS A 11 7.71 -0.01 -1.47
N ALA A 12 6.46 -0.13 -1.05
CA ALA A 12 5.90 -1.38 -0.55
C ALA A 12 5.84 -2.47 -1.64
N ILE A 13 5.44 -2.10 -2.86
CA ILE A 13 5.42 -3.03 -4.01
C ILE A 13 6.83 -3.47 -4.37
N VAL A 14 7.79 -2.55 -4.40
CA VAL A 14 9.21 -2.87 -4.68
C VAL A 14 9.75 -3.83 -3.63
N LYS A 15 9.50 -3.58 -2.34
CA LYS A 15 9.96 -4.44 -1.24
C LYS A 15 9.34 -5.85 -1.33
N SER A 16 8.06 -5.94 -1.66
CA SER A 16 7.39 -7.23 -1.85
C SER A 16 7.92 -7.99 -3.05
N ASN A 17 8.14 -7.29 -4.17
CA ASN A 17 8.69 -7.89 -5.38
C ASN A 17 10.15 -8.32 -5.23
N LEU A 18 10.92 -7.67 -4.35
CA LEU A 18 12.25 -8.14 -3.97
C LEU A 18 12.17 -9.52 -3.29
N ARG A 19 11.24 -9.70 -2.33
CA ARG A 19 11.01 -11.01 -1.71
C ARG A 19 10.56 -12.06 -2.73
N CYS A 20 9.63 -11.71 -3.61
CA CYS A 20 9.22 -12.62 -4.68
C CYS A 20 10.41 -13.03 -5.55
N ALA A 21 11.31 -12.09 -5.90
CA ALA A 21 12.51 -12.39 -6.67
C ALA A 21 13.47 -13.33 -5.91
N GLU A 22 13.65 -13.13 -4.60
CA GLU A 22 14.45 -14.01 -3.74
C GLU A 22 13.86 -15.43 -3.63
N ALA A 23 12.53 -15.56 -3.65
CA ALA A 23 11.81 -16.82 -3.64
C ALA A 23 11.63 -17.48 -5.03
N GLY A 24 12.04 -16.80 -6.12
CA GLY A 24 11.82 -17.26 -7.49
C GLY A 24 10.36 -17.16 -7.98
N GLU A 25 9.55 -16.34 -7.31
CA GLU A 25 8.14 -16.11 -7.60
C GLU A 25 7.94 -14.97 -8.61
N LYS A 26 6.74 -14.91 -9.17
CA LYS A 26 6.37 -13.82 -10.09
C LYS A 26 6.13 -12.53 -9.31
N PRO A 27 6.53 -11.36 -9.87
CA PRO A 27 6.27 -10.08 -9.23
C PRO A 27 4.77 -9.79 -9.12
N ILE A 28 4.40 -9.17 -8.02
CA ILE A 28 3.06 -8.64 -7.76
C ILE A 28 2.87 -7.38 -8.62
N THR A 29 1.85 -7.45 -9.48
CA THR A 29 1.37 -6.29 -10.25
C THR A 29 0.24 -5.61 -9.51
N ILE A 30 -0.05 -4.34 -9.82
CA ILE A 30 -1.19 -3.62 -9.24
C ILE A 30 -2.51 -4.35 -9.52
N ASN A 31 -2.66 -5.00 -10.67
CA ASN A 31 -3.86 -5.77 -11.00
C ASN A 31 -3.99 -7.01 -10.11
N SER A 32 -2.90 -7.75 -9.89
CA SER A 32 -2.89 -8.92 -9.00
C SER A 32 -3.14 -8.52 -7.55
N LEU A 33 -2.57 -7.39 -7.10
CA LEU A 33 -2.84 -6.82 -5.79
C LEU A 33 -4.32 -6.46 -5.61
N ALA A 34 -4.91 -5.82 -6.61
CA ALA A 34 -6.33 -5.45 -6.60
C ALA A 34 -7.23 -6.67 -6.49
N ASP A 35 -6.95 -7.70 -7.29
CA ASP A 35 -7.71 -8.96 -7.29
C ASP A 35 -7.62 -9.67 -5.93
N GLN A 36 -6.40 -9.81 -5.39
CA GLN A 36 -6.17 -10.46 -4.09
C GLN A 36 -6.75 -9.67 -2.91
N ALA A 37 -6.75 -8.34 -2.98
CA ALA A 37 -7.36 -7.49 -1.96
C ALA A 37 -8.89 -7.37 -2.10
N GLY A 38 -9.49 -7.90 -3.18
CA GLY A 38 -10.91 -7.71 -3.48
C GLY A 38 -11.28 -6.26 -3.80
N LEU A 39 -10.32 -5.48 -4.31
CA LEU A 39 -10.46 -4.04 -4.56
C LEU A 39 -10.49 -3.73 -6.06
N ALA A 40 -11.14 -2.63 -6.41
CA ALA A 40 -10.95 -2.05 -7.73
C ALA A 40 -9.54 -1.43 -7.86
N VAL A 41 -8.88 -1.61 -9.01
CA VAL A 41 -7.59 -0.95 -9.31
C VAL A 41 -7.68 0.57 -9.16
N SER A 42 -8.84 1.15 -9.49
CA SER A 42 -9.11 2.59 -9.29
C SER A 42 -9.08 3.01 -7.82
N ALA A 43 -9.49 2.13 -6.89
CA ALA A 43 -9.43 2.38 -5.45
C ALA A 43 -7.97 2.44 -4.98
N ILE A 44 -7.13 1.49 -5.41
CA ILE A 44 -5.67 1.49 -5.11
C ILE A 44 -4.99 2.72 -5.72
N THR A 45 -5.32 3.06 -6.97
CA THR A 45 -4.72 4.21 -7.66
C THR A 45 -5.16 5.54 -7.04
N ARG A 46 -6.35 5.61 -6.45
CA ARG A 46 -6.84 6.78 -5.71
C ARG A 46 -6.18 6.87 -4.34
N LEU A 47 -5.97 5.74 -3.68
CA LEU A 47 -5.24 5.63 -2.42
C LEU A 47 -3.79 6.09 -2.59
N ALA A 48 -3.11 5.64 -3.65
CA ALA A 48 -1.74 6.05 -3.97
C ALA A 48 -1.59 7.54 -4.38
N ARG A 49 -2.68 8.18 -4.83
CA ARG A 49 -2.67 9.60 -5.27
C ARG A 49 -3.08 10.58 -4.19
N ASN A 50 -3.91 10.17 -3.24
CA ASN A 50 -4.39 11.06 -2.20
C ASN A 50 -3.46 11.01 -1.00
N ASP A 51 -2.94 12.17 -0.61
CA ASP A 51 -2.61 12.46 0.77
C ASP A 51 -3.90 12.53 1.59
N CYS A 52 -4.55 11.38 1.81
CA CYS A 52 -5.73 11.31 2.64
C CYS A 52 -5.40 11.83 4.04
N ASN A 53 -6.36 12.48 4.71
CA ASN A 53 -6.36 12.53 6.17
C ASN A 53 -6.40 11.08 6.67
N ALA A 54 -5.23 10.49 6.88
CA ALA A 54 -5.01 9.05 7.09
C ALA A 54 -5.61 8.50 8.39
N ALA A 55 -6.33 9.33 9.14
CA ALA A 55 -7.03 8.96 10.35
C ALA A 55 -8.47 8.48 10.11
N SER A 56 -8.97 8.41 8.86
CA SER A 56 -10.29 7.84 8.62
C SER A 56 -10.27 6.31 8.72
N ALA A 57 -11.19 5.71 9.49
CA ALA A 57 -11.33 4.25 9.62
C ALA A 57 -11.32 3.48 8.27
N PRO A 58 -12.04 3.90 7.21
CA PRO A 58 -12.03 3.17 5.94
C PRO A 58 -10.67 3.21 5.22
N PHE A 59 -9.85 4.23 5.47
CA PHE A 59 -8.51 4.31 4.91
C PHE A 59 -7.57 3.29 5.57
N LEU A 60 -7.61 3.17 6.90
CA LEU A 60 -6.78 2.23 7.64
C LEU A 60 -7.16 0.78 7.32
N ASP A 61 -8.45 0.50 7.10
CA ASP A 61 -8.94 -0.82 6.69
C ASP A 61 -8.38 -1.23 5.31
N LEU A 62 -8.44 -0.33 4.32
CA LEU A 62 -7.85 -0.53 2.99
C LEU A 62 -6.33 -0.75 3.05
N VAL A 63 -5.64 0.04 3.86
CA VAL A 63 -4.19 -0.11 4.09
C VAL A 63 -3.89 -1.47 4.72
N GLY A 64 -4.66 -1.89 5.71
CA GLY A 64 -4.53 -3.19 6.37
C GLY A 64 -4.62 -4.34 5.38
N MET A 65 -5.64 -4.37 4.52
CA MET A 65 -5.76 -5.40 3.48
C MET A 65 -4.54 -5.48 2.57
N ILE A 66 -4.05 -4.31 2.13
CA ILE A 66 -2.91 -4.25 1.21
C ILE A 66 -1.61 -4.69 1.89
N VAL A 67 -1.41 -4.33 3.16
CA VAL A 67 -0.29 -4.81 3.98
C VAL A 67 -0.31 -6.33 4.11
N THR A 68 -1.50 -6.93 4.32
CA THR A 68 -1.66 -8.38 4.37
C THR A 68 -1.34 -9.04 3.04
N VAL A 69 -1.89 -8.56 1.91
CA VAL A 69 -1.62 -9.15 0.59
C VAL A 69 -0.15 -9.02 0.19
N LEU A 70 0.48 -7.90 0.53
CA LEU A 70 1.88 -7.67 0.24
C LEU A 70 2.82 -8.36 1.24
N GLU A 71 2.32 -9.00 2.30
CA GLU A 71 3.13 -9.55 3.41
C GLU A 71 4.17 -8.53 3.91
N SER A 72 3.77 -7.26 4.00
CA SER A 72 4.67 -6.15 4.35
C SER A 72 4.34 -5.59 5.73
N GLY A 73 5.21 -4.73 6.27
CA GLY A 73 4.90 -3.97 7.48
C GLY A 73 4.04 -2.75 7.14
N ILE A 74 3.21 -2.29 8.09
CA ILE A 74 2.44 -1.05 7.90
C ILE A 74 3.36 0.17 7.73
N GLU A 75 4.56 0.13 8.33
CA GLU A 75 5.64 1.12 8.17
C GLU A 75 6.20 1.21 6.73
N ASP A 76 6.04 0.16 5.92
CA ASP A 76 6.43 0.18 4.52
C ASP A 76 5.37 0.85 3.65
N LEU A 77 4.12 0.91 4.15
CA LEU A 77 2.98 1.50 3.47
C LEU A 77 2.64 2.91 3.98
N LEU A 78 3.02 3.29 5.20
CA LEU A 78 2.69 4.58 5.80
C LEU A 78 3.94 5.37 6.19
N GLU A 79 4.01 6.61 5.73
CA GLU A 79 5.06 7.56 6.08
C GLU A 79 4.45 8.82 6.67
N VAL A 80 4.87 9.22 7.87
CA VAL A 80 4.41 10.48 8.48
C VAL A 80 5.33 11.61 8.03
N VAL A 81 4.77 12.62 7.39
CA VAL A 81 5.46 13.84 6.94
C VAL A 81 4.99 15.05 7.74
N GLU A 82 5.94 15.93 8.09
CA GLU A 82 5.61 17.21 8.72
C GLU A 82 5.13 18.20 7.67
N GLY A 83 3.98 18.83 7.92
CA GLY A 83 3.36 19.87 7.08
C GLY A 83 3.37 21.24 7.74
#